data_AF-A0A3M0Y9X7-F1
#
_entry.id   AF-A0A3M0Y9X7-F1
#
_cell.length_a   1.000
_cell.length_b   1.000
_cell.length_c   1.000
_cell.angle_alpha   90.00
_cell.angle_beta   90.00
_cell.angle_gamma   90.00
#
_symmetry.space_group_name_H-M   'P 1'
#
loop_
_entity.id
_entity.type
_entity.pdbx_description
1 polymer ?
#
loop_
_entity_poly.entity_id
_entity_poly.type
_entity_poly.pdbx_seq_one_letter_code
_entity_poly.pdbx_strand_id
1 'polypeptide(L)'
;MRDVFTPYEIGLTNLLEQLGRNHPRYTEALTLQSRLLENIRRARRHGNPESHRAERAQIIDALNILTLDALAISFNELCESAPARAPTVPPAPKSEPPPAPHPTSGPSDEPERDATPHNLPSCPFVAGPMITDPRLFVGRKEQLGQIVSRWRAFPIFTTMGRWRPSSA
;
A
#
# COMPACT_ATOMS: atom_id res chain seq x y z
N MET A 1 -8.02 -18.88 -14.88
CA MET A 1 -9.23 -18.85 -14.01
C MET A 1 -9.28 -17.47 -13.37
N ARG A 2 -10.27 -16.63 -13.68
CA ARG A 2 -10.41 -15.30 -13.06
C ARG A 2 -11.09 -15.50 -11.72
N ASP A 3 -10.44 -15.07 -10.66
CA ASP A 3 -10.97 -15.15 -9.29
C ASP A 3 -11.89 -13.95 -9.03
N VAL A 4 -12.84 -14.10 -8.11
CA VAL A 4 -13.77 -13.03 -7.71
C VAL A 4 -13.03 -11.83 -7.09
N PHE A 5 -11.79 -12.02 -6.65
CA PHE A 5 -10.96 -10.98 -6.06
C PHE A 5 -10.08 -10.23 -7.07
N THR A 6 -9.92 -10.74 -8.29
CA THR A 6 -9.07 -10.12 -9.33
C THR A 6 -9.45 -8.67 -9.66
N PRO A 7 -10.74 -8.27 -9.73
CA PRO A 7 -11.12 -6.88 -9.98
C PRO A 7 -10.61 -5.90 -8.90
N TYR A 8 -10.55 -6.34 -7.63
CA TYR A 8 -10.04 -5.51 -6.54
C TYR A 8 -8.53 -5.27 -6.66
N GLU A 9 -7.77 -6.29 -7.05
CA GLU A 9 -6.33 -6.18 -7.28
C GLU A 9 -6.04 -5.18 -8.43
N ILE A 10 -6.82 -5.26 -9.51
CA ILE A 10 -6.74 -4.32 -10.65
C ILE A 10 -7.11 -2.90 -10.22
N GLY A 11 -8.24 -2.72 -9.52
CA GLY A 11 -8.69 -1.42 -9.05
C GLY A 11 -7.69 -0.75 -8.12
N LEU A 12 -7.00 -1.52 -7.27
CA LEU A 12 -5.91 -1.01 -6.42
C LEU A 12 -4.71 -0.51 -7.24
N THR A 13 -4.31 -1.24 -8.28
CA THR A 13 -3.25 -0.78 -9.19
C THR A 13 -3.66 0.51 -9.88
N ASN A 14 -4.86 0.56 -10.47
CA ASN A 14 -5.40 1.74 -11.14
C ASN A 14 -5.47 2.96 -10.19
N LEU A 15 -5.93 2.75 -8.95
CA LEU A 15 -5.98 3.79 -7.93
C LEU A 15 -4.59 4.38 -7.66
N LEU A 16 -3.58 3.55 -7.40
CA LEU A 16 -2.24 4.05 -7.10
C LEU A 16 -1.58 4.75 -8.29
N GLU A 17 -1.85 4.27 -9.51
CA GLU A 17 -1.39 4.92 -10.74
C GLU A 17 -2.02 6.30 -10.94
N GLN A 18 -3.34 6.43 -10.73
CA GLN A 18 -4.05 7.70 -10.88
C GLN A 18 -3.73 8.70 -9.77
N LEU A 19 -3.60 8.22 -8.53
CA LEU A 19 -3.30 9.07 -7.39
C LEU A 19 -1.87 9.63 -7.47
N GLY A 20 -0.92 8.78 -7.88
CA GLY A 20 0.49 9.14 -7.99
C GLY A 20 1.21 9.27 -6.64
N ARG A 21 2.53 9.08 -6.64
CA ARG A 21 3.35 8.99 -5.42
C ARG A 21 3.45 10.30 -4.62
N ASN A 22 3.17 11.43 -5.25
CA ASN A 22 3.28 12.75 -4.64
C ASN A 22 1.97 13.21 -3.95
N HIS A 23 0.89 12.43 -4.06
CA HIS A 23 -0.40 12.82 -3.50
C HIS A 23 -0.41 12.69 -1.97
N PRO A 24 -0.98 13.65 -1.23
CA PRO A 24 -1.00 13.61 0.24
C PRO A 24 -1.68 12.36 0.81
N ARG A 25 -2.68 11.82 0.09
CA ARG A 25 -3.39 10.58 0.47
C ARG A 25 -2.76 9.28 -0.03
N TYR A 26 -1.58 9.34 -0.66
CA TYR A 26 -0.93 8.14 -1.21
C TYR A 26 -0.57 7.11 -0.12
N THR A 27 -0.08 7.57 1.02
CA THR A 27 0.25 6.70 2.17
C THR A 27 -0.98 5.99 2.74
N GLU A 28 -2.12 6.68 2.78
CA GLU A 28 -3.39 6.12 3.22
C GLU A 28 -3.87 5.04 2.25
N ALA A 29 -3.81 5.31 0.94
CA ALA A 29 -4.13 4.35 -0.11
C ALA A 29 -3.25 3.07 -0.03
N LEU A 30 -1.95 3.21 0.23
CA LEU A 30 -1.04 2.06 0.43
C LEU A 30 -1.42 1.22 1.65
N THR A 31 -1.86 1.86 2.73
CA THR A 31 -2.29 1.16 3.94
C THR A 31 -3.55 0.36 3.68
N LEU A 32 -4.55 0.96 3.03
CA LEU A 32 -5.78 0.29 2.63
C LEU A 32 -5.51 -0.84 1.63
N GLN A 33 -4.60 -0.65 0.68
CA GLN A 33 -4.14 -1.68 -0.26
C GLN A 33 -3.58 -2.89 0.49
N SER A 34 -2.64 -2.68 1.41
CA SER A 34 -2.01 -3.76 2.18
C SER A 34 -3.05 -4.57 2.95
N ARG A 35 -4.01 -3.88 3.60
CA ARG A 35 -5.10 -4.53 4.34
C ARG A 35 -6.03 -5.34 3.43
N LEU A 36 -6.43 -4.79 2.28
CA LEU A 36 -7.31 -5.48 1.34
C LEU A 36 -6.64 -6.74 0.75
N LEU A 37 -5.38 -6.62 0.35
CA LEU A 37 -4.61 -7.74 -0.18
C LEU A 37 -4.42 -8.85 0.85
N GLU A 38 -4.15 -8.51 2.11
CA GLU A 38 -4.03 -9.50 3.18
C GLU A 38 -5.36 -10.20 3.45
N ASN A 39 -6.48 -9.46 3.48
CA ASN A 39 -7.81 -10.05 3.60
C ASN A 39 -8.12 -11.01 2.43
N ILE A 40 -7.78 -10.63 1.19
CA ILE A 40 -7.91 -11.50 0.00
C ILE A 40 -7.06 -12.76 0.13
N ARG A 41 -5.80 -12.64 0.56
CA ARG A 41 -4.93 -13.81 0.78
C ARG A 41 -5.49 -14.76 1.84
N ARG A 42 -6.05 -14.23 2.93
CA ARG A 42 -6.71 -15.04 3.95
C ARG A 42 -7.96 -15.71 3.38
N ALA A 43 -8.74 -14.99 2.59
CA ALA A 43 -9.93 -15.52 1.93
C ALA A 43 -9.60 -16.66 0.95
N ARG A 44 -8.49 -16.54 0.21
CA ARG A 44 -8.01 -17.59 -0.70
C ARG A 44 -7.50 -18.83 0.03
N ARG A 45 -6.81 -18.66 1.18
CA ARG A 45 -6.23 -19.79 1.94
C ARG A 45 -7.24 -20.53 2.81
N HIS A 46 -8.14 -19.80 3.46
CA HIS A 46 -9.00 -20.35 4.52
C HIS A 46 -10.50 -20.29 4.16
N GLY A 47 -10.84 -19.86 2.94
CA GLY A 47 -12.21 -19.55 2.54
C GLY A 47 -12.64 -18.16 3.00
N ASN A 48 -13.86 -17.76 2.65
CA ASN A 48 -14.38 -16.40 2.83
C ASN A 48 -15.46 -16.36 3.94
N PRO A 49 -15.08 -16.46 5.23
CA PRO A 49 -15.99 -16.37 6.35
C PRO A 49 -16.61 -14.97 6.44
N GLU A 50 -17.74 -14.87 7.13
CA GLU A 50 -18.51 -13.63 7.27
C GLU A 50 -17.66 -12.48 7.86
N SER A 51 -16.79 -12.78 8.82
CA SER A 51 -15.86 -11.79 9.40
C SER A 51 -14.93 -11.17 8.35
N HIS A 52 -14.35 -11.97 7.45
CA HIS A 52 -13.52 -11.46 6.37
C HIS A 52 -14.33 -10.64 5.36
N ARG A 53 -15.60 -10.99 5.11
CA ARG A 53 -16.50 -10.19 4.26
C ARG A 53 -16.80 -8.84 4.88
N ALA A 54 -17.11 -8.80 6.17
CA ALA A 54 -17.39 -7.57 6.90
C ALA A 54 -16.17 -6.64 6.91
N GLU A 55 -14.98 -7.18 7.22
CA GLU A 55 -13.73 -6.41 7.18
C GLU A 55 -13.46 -5.87 5.76
N ARG A 56 -13.63 -6.72 4.73
CA ARG A 56 -13.46 -6.29 3.34
C ARG A 56 -14.43 -5.17 2.96
N ALA A 57 -15.69 -5.25 3.38
CA ALA A 57 -16.68 -4.21 3.13
C ALA A 57 -16.25 -2.86 3.75
N GLN A 58 -15.73 -2.88 4.99
CA GLN A 58 -15.18 -1.67 5.63
C GLN A 58 -13.98 -1.09 4.89
N ILE A 59 -13.07 -1.95 4.39
CA ILE A 59 -11.92 -1.49 3.62
C ILE A 59 -12.35 -0.89 2.28
N ILE A 60 -13.32 -1.51 1.60
CA ILE A 60 -13.88 -1.00 0.34
C ILE A 60 -14.59 0.34 0.56
N ASP A 61 -15.34 0.49 1.66
CA ASP A 61 -15.99 1.75 2.02
C ASP A 61 -14.97 2.87 2.22
N ALA A 62 -13.89 2.61 2.98
CA ALA A 62 -12.80 3.56 3.16
C ALA A 62 -12.10 3.92 1.83
N LEU A 63 -11.90 2.94 0.93
CA LEU A 63 -11.35 3.19 -0.41
C LEU A 63 -12.32 4.03 -1.25
N ASN A 64 -13.63 3.78 -1.19
CA ASN A 64 -14.62 4.60 -1.89
C ASN A 64 -14.59 6.05 -1.41
N ILE A 65 -14.53 6.29 -0.10
CA ILE A 65 -14.41 7.65 0.46
C ILE A 65 -13.13 8.33 -0.04
N LEU A 66 -11.99 7.63 0.00
CA LEU A 66 -10.71 8.17 -0.47
C LEU A 66 -10.74 8.51 -1.96
N THR A 67 -11.27 7.60 -2.78
CA THR A 67 -11.31 7.74 -4.24
C THR A 67 -12.30 8.80 -4.71
N LEU A 68 -13.48 8.91 -4.08
CA LEU A 68 -14.43 9.97 -4.36
C LEU A 68 -13.88 11.35 -4.01
N ASP A 69 -13.15 11.48 -2.90
CA ASP A 69 -12.55 12.75 -2.50
C ASP A 69 -11.39 13.16 -3.43
N ALA A 70 -10.52 12.21 -3.79
CA ALA A 70 -9.31 12.51 -4.56
C ALA A 70 -9.52 12.54 -6.08
N LEU A 71 -10.39 11.67 -6.61
CA LEU A 71 -10.54 11.41 -8.05
C LEU A 71 -11.97 11.61 -8.56
N ALA A 72 -12.94 11.88 -7.67
CA ALA A 72 -14.37 12.00 -7.98
C ALA A 72 -14.99 10.76 -8.67
N ILE A 73 -14.35 9.59 -8.53
CA ILE A 73 -14.81 8.29 -9.06
C ILE A 73 -14.79 7.30 -7.90
N SER A 74 -15.78 6.42 -7.82
CA SER A 74 -15.81 5.39 -6.78
C SER A 74 -14.77 4.29 -7.05
N PHE A 75 -14.31 3.63 -5.99
CA PHE A 75 -13.38 2.50 -6.11
C PHE A 75 -14.02 1.32 -6.87
N ASN A 76 -15.33 1.12 -6.72
CA ASN A 76 -16.05 0.08 -7.46
C ASN A 76 -16.01 0.33 -8.98
N GLU A 77 -16.22 1.58 -9.42
CA GLU A 77 -16.10 1.95 -10.84
C GLU A 77 -14.68 1.78 -11.36
N LEU A 78 -13.66 2.05 -10.53
CA LEU A 78 -12.25 1.79 -10.87
C LEU A 78 -11.94 0.30 -11.03
N CYS A 79 -12.62 -0.58 -10.30
CA CYS A 79 -12.50 -2.03 -10.44
C CYS A 79 -13.17 -2.55 -11.72
N GLU A 80 -14.29 -1.96 -12.11
CA GLU A 80 -15.03 -2.32 -13.34
C GLU A 80 -14.38 -1.75 -14.59
N SER A 81 -13.66 -0.63 -14.43
CA SER A 81 -12.79 -0.05 -15.44
C SER A 81 -11.59 -0.98 -15.64
N ALA A 82 -11.82 -2.07 -16.35
CA ALA A 82 -10.76 -2.91 -16.86
C ALA A 82 -9.72 -1.99 -17.50
N PRO A 83 -8.42 -2.19 -17.24
CA PRO A 83 -7.41 -1.41 -17.89
C PRO A 83 -7.64 -1.62 -19.38
N ALA A 84 -8.07 -0.57 -20.09
CA ALA A 84 -8.15 -0.54 -21.54
C ALA A 84 -6.73 -0.53 -22.10
N ARG A 85 -5.94 -1.53 -21.72
CA ARG A 85 -4.60 -1.80 -22.21
C ARG A 85 -4.76 -2.76 -23.37
N ALA A 86 -5.15 -2.22 -24.52
CA ALA A 86 -4.23 -2.39 -25.62
C ALA A 86 -3.21 -1.26 -25.45
N PRO A 87 -1.92 -1.54 -25.17
CA PRO A 87 -0.90 -0.62 -25.62
C PRO A 87 -1.09 -0.53 -27.14
N THR A 88 -1.81 0.50 -27.62
CA THR A 88 -1.56 1.02 -28.96
C THR A 88 -0.11 1.44 -28.93
N VAL A 89 0.75 0.47 -29.25
CA VAL A 89 2.05 0.72 -29.84
C VAL A 89 1.79 1.86 -30.82
N PRO A 90 2.32 3.07 -30.59
CA PRO A 90 2.23 4.11 -31.60
C PRO A 90 2.76 3.45 -32.89
N PRO A 91 1.99 3.45 -34.00
CA PRO A 91 2.42 2.82 -35.23
C PRO A 91 3.82 3.32 -35.51
N ALA A 92 4.79 2.40 -35.49
CA ALA A 92 6.18 2.73 -35.63
C ALA A 92 6.32 3.72 -36.81
N PRO A 93 6.99 4.88 -36.64
CA PRO A 93 7.40 5.64 -37.81
C PRO A 93 8.19 4.68 -38.69
N LYS A 94 7.83 4.62 -39.97
CA LYS A 94 8.54 3.85 -41.01
C LYS A 94 10.00 4.34 -41.04
N SER A 95 10.85 3.77 -40.20
CA SER A 95 12.29 3.94 -40.30
C SER A 95 12.79 2.94 -41.33
N GLU A 96 13.14 3.52 -42.47
CA GLU A 96 14.04 3.07 -43.52
C GLU A 96 15.09 2.02 -43.08
N PRO A 97 15.38 1.00 -43.91
CA PRO A 97 16.27 -0.10 -43.54
C PRO A 97 17.72 0.35 -43.34
N PRO A 98 18.43 -0.14 -42.30
CA PRO A 98 19.83 0.16 -42.06
C PRO A 98 20.77 -0.58 -43.04
N PRO A 99 21.90 0.02 -43.46
CA PRO A 99 22.95 -0.66 -44.21
C PRO A 99 23.72 -1.68 -43.36
N ALA A 100 24.23 -2.70 -44.06
CA ALA A 100 24.86 -3.93 -43.57
C ALA A 100 26.10 -3.76 -42.67
N PRO A 101 26.45 -4.79 -41.87
CA PRO A 101 27.44 -4.72 -40.78
C PRO A 101 28.90 -4.86 -41.22
N HIS A 102 29.80 -4.14 -40.53
CA HIS A 102 31.25 -4.39 -40.56
C HIS A 102 31.66 -5.28 -39.37
N PRO A 103 32.50 -6.31 -39.58
CA PRO A 103 33.12 -7.04 -38.47
C PRO A 103 34.35 -6.29 -37.95
N THR A 104 34.42 -6.06 -36.64
CA THR A 104 35.69 -5.72 -35.97
C THR A 104 35.82 -6.59 -34.74
N SER A 105 36.66 -7.59 -34.91
CA SER A 105 37.24 -8.42 -33.86
C SER A 105 38.19 -7.57 -33.01
N GLY A 106 38.07 -7.68 -31.70
CA GLY A 106 39.04 -7.14 -30.75
C GLY A 106 38.88 -7.84 -29.40
N PRO A 107 39.84 -8.66 -28.97
CA PRO A 107 39.88 -9.23 -27.63
C PRO A 107 40.40 -8.16 -26.67
N SER A 108 39.66 -7.90 -25.60
CA SER A 108 40.16 -7.16 -24.44
C SER A 108 39.94 -8.03 -23.20
N ASP A 109 40.99 -8.78 -22.89
CA ASP A 109 41.40 -9.07 -21.52
C ASP A 109 41.36 -7.77 -20.68
N GLU A 110 40.88 -7.88 -19.44
CA GLU A 110 41.28 -7.09 -18.25
C GLU A 110 40.29 -7.37 -17.09
N PRO A 111 40.69 -7.20 -15.82
CA PRO A 111 40.81 -8.35 -14.92
C PRO A 111 39.80 -8.36 -13.77
N GLU A 112 39.67 -9.57 -13.23
CA GLU A 112 39.41 -9.94 -11.84
C GLU A 112 39.49 -8.76 -10.84
N ARG A 113 38.32 -8.33 -10.36
CA ARG A 113 38.20 -7.48 -9.17
C ARG A 113 37.61 -8.28 -8.03
N ASP A 114 38.54 -8.81 -7.26
CA ASP A 114 38.66 -8.69 -5.81
C ASP A 114 37.38 -8.61 -4.96
N ALA A 115 37.35 -9.55 -4.04
CA ALA A 115 36.42 -9.73 -2.96
C ALA A 115 36.16 -8.46 -2.12
N THR A 116 34.90 -8.27 -1.74
CA THR A 116 34.61 -7.77 -0.39
C THR A 116 33.24 -8.25 0.06
N PRO A 117 33.16 -9.30 0.90
CA PRO A 117 31.92 -9.60 1.60
C PRO A 117 31.69 -8.50 2.63
N HIS A 118 30.72 -7.63 2.37
CA HIS A 118 30.25 -6.67 3.36
C HIS A 118 29.65 -7.43 4.55
N ASN A 119 30.47 -7.47 5.59
CA ASN A 119 30.18 -7.84 6.96
C ASN A 119 29.04 -6.94 7.48
N LEU A 120 27.80 -7.39 7.33
CA LEU A 120 26.64 -6.75 7.93
C LEU A 120 26.64 -7.09 9.43
N PRO A 121 26.60 -6.08 10.31
CA PRO A 121 26.47 -6.34 11.74
C PRO A 121 25.17 -7.09 12.01
N SER A 122 25.31 -8.24 12.66
CA SER A 122 24.22 -9.01 13.24
C SER A 122 23.50 -8.14 14.27
N CYS A 123 22.37 -7.56 13.89
CA CYS A 123 21.47 -6.88 14.83
C CYS A 123 20.73 -7.97 15.62
N PRO A 124 20.95 -8.11 16.94
CA PRO A 124 20.05 -8.90 17.77
C PRO A 124 18.78 -8.07 17.93
N PHE A 125 17.84 -8.21 16.98
CA PHE A 125 16.49 -7.75 17.21
C PHE A 125 15.87 -8.70 18.23
N VAL A 126 16.00 -8.34 19.51
CA VAL A 126 15.24 -8.98 20.58
C VAL A 126 13.78 -8.59 20.34
N ALA A 127 13.07 -9.45 19.63
CA ALA A 127 11.61 -9.43 19.59
C ALA A 127 11.12 -9.78 20.99
N GLY A 128 11.05 -8.76 21.86
CA GLY A 128 10.34 -8.86 23.12
C GLY A 128 8.88 -9.23 22.83
N PRO A 129 8.23 -10.00 23.72
CA PRO A 129 6.82 -10.35 23.55
C PRO A 129 6.01 -9.06 23.39
N MET A 130 5.24 -8.98 22.31
CA MET A 130 4.21 -7.97 22.13
C MET A 130 3.24 -8.10 23.31
N ILE A 131 3.42 -7.25 24.33
CA ILE A 131 2.47 -7.12 25.43
C ILE A 131 1.25 -6.41 24.84
N THR A 132 0.32 -7.19 24.32
CA THR A 132 -0.98 -6.71 23.81
C THR A 132 -2.03 -6.56 24.91
N ASP A 133 -1.66 -6.81 26.17
CA ASP A 133 -2.57 -6.65 27.30
C ASP A 133 -2.37 -5.28 27.98
N PRO A 134 -3.33 -4.34 27.85
CA PRO A 134 -3.25 -3.03 28.48
C PRO A 134 -3.29 -3.10 30.02
N ARG A 135 -3.62 -4.26 30.63
CA ARG A 135 -3.62 -4.44 32.09
C ARG A 135 -2.25 -4.79 32.66
N LEU A 136 -1.28 -5.18 31.84
CA LEU A 136 0.10 -5.48 32.26
C LEU A 136 1.01 -4.25 32.30
N PHE A 137 0.48 -3.05 32.02
CA PHE A 137 1.21 -1.78 32.11
C PHE A 137 1.39 -1.33 33.57
N VAL A 138 2.16 -2.09 34.36
CA VAL A 138 2.59 -1.67 35.71
C VAL A 138 3.88 -0.87 35.58
N GLY A 139 3.78 0.33 34.98
CA GLY A 139 4.95 1.18 34.76
C GLY A 139 4.60 2.56 34.23
N ARG A 140 4.63 3.55 35.14
CA ARG A 140 4.58 5.01 34.88
C ARG A 140 3.25 5.56 34.34
N LYS A 141 2.26 5.63 35.24
CA LYS A 141 1.05 6.46 35.09
C LYS A 141 1.36 7.92 34.71
N GLU A 142 2.50 8.46 35.15
CA GLU A 142 2.95 9.83 34.83
C GLU A 142 3.37 10.01 33.36
N GLN A 143 3.97 9.00 32.71
CA GLN A 143 4.34 9.12 31.29
C GLN A 143 3.13 9.07 30.36
N LEU A 144 2.11 8.27 30.71
CA LEU A 144 0.81 8.30 30.03
C LEU A 144 0.15 9.69 30.13
N GLY A 145 0.26 10.34 31.28
CA GLY A 145 -0.18 11.73 31.47
C GLY A 145 0.51 12.72 30.54
N GLN A 146 1.83 12.62 30.38
CA GLN A 146 2.60 13.49 29.47
C GLN A 146 2.24 13.25 27.99
N ILE A 147 2.04 11.99 27.60
CA ILE A 147 1.61 11.65 26.23
C ILE A 147 0.22 12.22 25.97
N VAL A 148 -0.77 11.99 26.85
CA VAL A 148 -2.12 12.55 26.68
C VAL A 148 -2.13 14.08 26.68
N SER A 149 -1.28 14.71 27.49
CA SER A 149 -1.16 16.18 27.54
C SER A 149 -0.58 16.76 26.25
N ARG A 150 0.36 16.05 25.61
CA ARG A 150 0.94 16.45 24.31
C ARG A 150 -0.08 16.42 23.18
N TRP A 151 -1.06 15.52 23.24
CA TRP A 151 -2.11 15.40 22.22
C TRP A 151 -3.21 16.46 22.36
N ARG A 152 -3.43 16.99 23.58
CA ARG A 152 -4.36 18.12 23.81
C ARG A 152 -3.82 19.48 23.32
N ALA A 153 -2.52 19.58 23.02
CA ALA A 153 -1.90 20.82 22.55
C ALA A 153 -1.93 20.99 21.02
N PHE A 154 -2.44 20.01 20.26
CA PHE A 154 -2.61 20.14 18.80
C PHE A 154 -3.99 20.73 18.46
N PRO A 155 -4.06 21.90 17.78
CA PRO A 155 -5.32 22.59 17.48
C PRO A 155 -6.11 21.98 16.30
N ILE A 156 -5.77 20.77 15.85
CA ILE A 156 -6.38 20.17 14.64
C ILE A 156 -7.71 19.46 14.96
N PHE A 157 -8.10 19.33 16.24
CA PHE A 157 -9.30 18.58 16.66
C PHE A 157 -10.49 19.46 17.09
N THR A 158 -10.46 20.77 16.88
CA THR A 158 -11.53 21.66 17.38
C THR A 158 -12.79 21.69 16.50
N THR A 159 -12.81 21.01 15.35
CA THR A 159 -13.95 21.08 14.41
C THR A 159 -14.89 19.86 14.41
N MET A 160 -14.60 18.79 15.17
CA MET A 160 -15.55 17.69 15.30
C MET A 160 -16.28 17.73 16.63
N GLY A 161 -17.52 18.22 16.57
CA GLY A 161 -18.69 17.65 17.24
C GLY A 161 -18.49 17.10 18.65
N ARG A 162 -18.86 17.94 19.62
CA ARG A 162 -19.09 17.64 21.04
C ARG A 162 -19.85 16.31 21.23
N TRP A 163 -19.15 15.20 21.46
CA TRP A 163 -19.73 13.94 21.89
C TRP A 163 -20.30 14.12 23.32
N ARG A 164 -21.64 14.07 23.45
CA ARG A 164 -22.34 13.93 24.74
C ARG A 164 -22.46 12.43 25.03
N PRO A 165 -21.87 11.89 26.10
CA PRO A 165 -22.25 10.57 26.57
C PRO A 165 -23.66 10.64 27.17
N SER A 166 -24.61 9.88 26.60
CA SER A 166 -25.91 9.62 27.22
C SER A 166 -25.71 8.69 28.42
N SER A 167 -26.16 9.14 29.59
CA SER A 167 -26.34 8.27 30.75
C SER A 167 -27.76 7.72 30.72
N ALA A 168 -27.87 6.39 30.68
CA ALA A 168 -29.03 5.61 31.14
C ALA A 168 -28.50 4.29 31.69
#